data_AF-A0A172TFY9-F1
#
_entry.id   AF-A0A172TFY9-F1
#
_cell.length_a   1.000
_cell.length_b   1.000
_cell.length_c   1.000
_cell.angle_alpha   90.00
_cell.angle_beta   90.00
_cell.angle_gamma   90.00
#
_symmetry.space_group_name_H-M   'P 1'
#
loop_
_entity.id
_entity.type
_entity.pdbx_description
1 polymer ?
#
loop_
_entity_poly.entity_id
_entity_poly.type
_entity_poly.pdbx_seq_one_letter_code
_entity_poly.pdbx_strand_id
1 'polypeptide(L)'
;MNEFEIVPHTGGKLRIIPSQNSVGFHHQSNHAASMFQLGFSLVDHSLSYVPIGGLGTNNMPNGSVPIYMFSDSEGFFGRTCPNCNGYFRTDSGIEEFYCPYCSHLDNTLAFNTANQQAYIQTYIETIVTAIINKTDIEIDLDEMVANLPNNKSPFVYAEERQQRHNQCKECKIRYDIIGEFGCCPNCGKLNAFEVFNEKLAKSLKRLNNASSIETDKELQHTEYAEILKNCVSDFEAMAKKIRVELLRIPATPNRKEELKKLNFQRVNEANEKLTKWFDIDFFKALSEKDKLFINICFQRRHILTHNSGVVDEKYIRDTNDQTVRLNQKIKIDKDEASKLIDITRTIAKRLFDSFESIS
;
A
#
# COMPACT_ATOMS: atom_id res chain seq x y z
N MET A 1 8.81 13.84 9.43
CA MET A 1 9.59 12.67 8.98
C MET A 1 9.80 12.83 7.50
N ASN A 2 11.03 12.72 7.02
CA ASN A 2 11.38 12.92 5.62
C ASN A 2 11.14 11.63 4.83
N GLU A 3 10.64 11.74 3.60
CA GLU A 3 10.52 10.60 2.67
C GLU A 3 11.93 10.12 2.26
N PHE A 4 12.09 8.81 2.05
CA PHE A 4 13.33 8.17 1.58
C PHE A 4 14.54 8.36 2.50
N GLU A 5 14.28 8.63 3.79
CA GLU A 5 15.31 8.69 4.81
C GLU A 5 15.76 7.28 5.21
N ILE A 6 17.07 7.08 5.31
CA ILE A 6 17.66 5.85 5.83
C ILE A 6 17.43 5.78 7.34
N VAL A 7 16.79 4.72 7.78
CA VAL A 7 16.50 4.41 9.18
C VAL A 7 17.45 3.31 9.64
N PRO A 8 18.27 3.57 10.68
CA PRO A 8 19.30 2.64 11.10
C PRO A 8 18.68 1.40 11.76
N HIS A 9 19.47 0.31 11.78
CA HIS A 9 19.16 -0.89 12.56
C HIS A 9 18.85 -0.56 14.02
N THR A 10 18.05 -1.39 14.69
CA THR A 10 17.75 -1.25 16.12
C THR A 10 18.95 -1.52 17.08
N GLY A 11 20.17 -1.71 16.58
CA GLY A 11 21.32 -2.00 17.45
C GLY A 11 21.12 -3.20 18.40
N GLY A 12 21.70 -3.12 19.60
CA GLY A 12 21.73 -4.18 20.62
C GLY A 12 22.98 -5.07 20.58
N LYS A 13 22.99 -6.12 21.40
CA LYS A 13 24.10 -7.08 21.53
C LYS A 13 23.62 -8.48 21.21
N LEU A 14 24.21 -9.09 20.20
CA LEU A 14 23.98 -10.49 19.86
C LEU A 14 25.04 -11.36 20.54
N ARG A 15 24.61 -12.38 21.26
CA ARG A 15 25.48 -13.32 21.98
C ARG A 15 25.31 -14.71 21.42
N ILE A 16 26.39 -15.29 20.94
CA ILE A 16 26.47 -16.69 20.52
C ILE A 16 27.36 -17.37 21.56
N ILE A 17 26.76 -18.21 22.39
CA ILE A 17 27.42 -18.82 23.55
C ILE A 17 27.35 -20.35 23.41
N PRO A 18 28.21 -20.97 22.58
CA PRO A 18 28.24 -22.43 22.42
C PRO A 18 28.47 -23.16 23.75
N SER A 19 29.21 -22.55 24.70
CA SER A 19 29.45 -23.14 26.03
C SER A 19 28.16 -23.40 26.83
N GLN A 20 27.10 -22.64 26.53
CA GLN A 20 25.78 -22.75 27.16
C GLN A 20 24.72 -23.27 26.19
N ASN A 21 25.12 -23.69 24.97
CA ASN A 21 24.22 -24.04 23.88
C ASN A 21 23.12 -22.99 23.66
N SER A 22 23.50 -21.70 23.64
CA SER A 22 22.55 -20.59 23.60
C SER A 22 22.94 -19.52 22.59
N VAL A 23 21.92 -18.92 21.99
CA VAL A 23 22.03 -17.70 21.19
C VAL A 23 21.02 -16.72 21.75
N GLY A 24 21.51 -15.58 22.22
CA GLY A 24 20.70 -14.58 22.90
C GLY A 24 20.88 -13.20 22.28
N PHE A 25 19.87 -12.36 22.45
CA PHE A 25 19.92 -10.96 22.06
C PHE A 25 19.59 -10.08 23.25
N HIS A 26 20.31 -8.97 23.39
CA HIS A 26 20.11 -8.00 24.44
C HIS A 26 19.97 -6.61 23.84
N HIS A 27 18.94 -5.87 24.24
CA HIS A 27 18.66 -4.53 23.74
C HIS A 27 18.29 -3.60 24.90
N GLN A 28 18.86 -2.39 24.92
CA GLN A 28 18.64 -1.39 25.97
C GLN A 28 18.29 0.00 25.43
N SER A 29 18.16 0.16 24.11
CA SER A 29 17.90 1.46 23.52
C SER A 29 16.47 1.92 23.78
N ASN A 30 16.23 3.23 23.62
CA ASN A 30 14.94 3.87 23.86
C ASN A 30 14.01 3.87 22.63
N HIS A 31 14.41 3.22 21.55
CA HIS A 31 13.65 3.13 20.30
C HIS A 31 13.05 1.74 20.09
N ALA A 32 12.26 1.57 19.04
CA ALA A 32 11.54 0.31 18.82
C ALA A 32 12.51 -0.82 18.45
N ALA A 33 12.22 -2.03 18.92
CA ALA A 33 12.93 -3.25 18.56
C ALA A 33 11.91 -4.38 18.38
N SER A 34 11.78 -4.84 17.14
CA SER A 34 11.02 -6.04 16.78
C SER A 34 11.98 -7.10 16.25
N MET A 35 11.65 -8.37 16.44
CA MET A 35 12.43 -9.47 15.87
C MET A 35 11.53 -10.59 15.34
N PHE A 36 12.03 -11.30 14.34
CA PHE A 36 11.52 -12.62 13.95
C PHE A 36 12.69 -13.60 13.82
N GLN A 37 12.37 -14.89 13.81
CA GLN A 37 13.37 -15.95 13.86
C GLN A 37 13.33 -16.80 12.58
N LEU A 38 14.52 -17.12 12.09
CA LEU A 38 14.76 -18.13 11.07
C LEU A 38 15.53 -19.30 11.70
N GLY A 39 15.38 -20.49 11.14
CA GLY A 39 16.15 -21.68 11.48
C GLY A 39 17.10 -22.03 10.34
N PHE A 40 18.39 -22.10 10.63
CA PHE A 40 19.40 -22.64 9.71
C PHE A 40 19.75 -24.07 10.09
N SER A 41 19.50 -25.02 9.20
CA SER A 41 19.82 -26.44 9.41
C SER A 41 21.29 -26.72 9.17
N LEU A 42 21.99 -27.27 10.17
CA LEU A 42 23.38 -27.70 10.04
C LEU A 42 23.54 -29.00 9.26
N VAL A 43 22.42 -29.66 8.90
CA VAL A 43 22.44 -30.96 8.20
C VAL A 43 22.38 -30.78 6.69
N ASP A 44 21.42 -29.98 6.22
CA ASP A 44 21.15 -29.77 4.78
C ASP A 44 21.37 -28.32 4.33
N HIS A 45 21.80 -27.44 5.24
CA HIS A 45 22.05 -26.02 4.98
C HIS A 45 20.81 -25.25 4.50
N SER A 46 19.61 -25.76 4.79
CA SER A 46 18.36 -25.06 4.50
C SER A 46 18.09 -23.94 5.51
N LEU A 47 17.45 -22.88 5.02
CA LEU A 47 16.95 -21.77 5.83
C LEU A 47 15.42 -21.81 5.80
N SER A 48 14.78 -21.69 6.96
CA SER A 48 13.33 -21.70 7.08
C SER A 48 12.84 -20.66 8.09
N TYR A 49 11.61 -20.19 7.92
CA TYR A 49 10.96 -19.40 8.96
C TYR A 49 10.65 -20.30 10.16
N VAL A 50 10.89 -19.81 11.37
CA VAL A 50 10.54 -20.52 12.60
C VAL A 50 9.86 -19.56 13.56
N PRO A 51 8.59 -19.79 13.93
CA PRO A 51 7.90 -18.92 14.88
C PRO A 51 8.61 -18.94 16.24
N ILE A 52 8.77 -17.77 16.86
CA ILE A 52 9.31 -17.66 18.22
C ILE A 52 8.34 -18.33 19.19
N GLY A 53 8.85 -19.28 19.97
CA GLY A 53 8.07 -19.99 20.98
C GLY A 53 7.76 -19.12 22.21
N GLY A 54 6.70 -19.48 22.93
CA GLY A 54 6.46 -18.99 24.29
C GLY A 54 7.41 -19.64 25.32
N LEU A 55 7.25 -19.27 26.59
CA LEU A 55 8.04 -19.82 27.68
C LEU A 55 8.00 -21.35 27.72
N GLY A 56 9.18 -21.98 27.71
CA GLY A 56 9.33 -23.43 27.76
C GLY A 56 9.08 -24.15 26.43
N THR A 57 8.83 -23.43 25.34
CA THR A 57 8.67 -24.03 24.00
C THR A 57 9.91 -23.75 23.15
N ASN A 58 10.43 -24.80 22.51
CA ASN A 58 11.47 -24.69 21.50
C ASN A 58 10.91 -25.13 20.16
N ASN A 59 10.64 -24.16 19.29
CA ASN A 59 10.14 -24.42 17.94
C ASN A 59 11.27 -24.68 16.93
N MET A 60 12.54 -24.54 17.34
CA MET A 60 13.68 -24.76 16.46
C MET A 60 13.77 -26.23 16.08
N PRO A 61 13.83 -26.57 14.77
CA PRO A 61 14.02 -27.94 14.33
C PRO A 61 15.32 -28.54 14.89
N ASN A 62 15.32 -29.85 15.13
CA ASN A 62 16.51 -30.56 15.59
C ASN A 62 17.63 -30.44 14.55
N GLY A 63 18.84 -30.11 15.01
CA GLY A 63 19.98 -29.88 14.13
C GLY A 63 20.00 -28.50 13.47
N SER A 64 19.09 -27.59 13.85
CA SER A 64 19.09 -26.20 13.40
C SER A 64 19.56 -25.23 14.48
N VAL A 65 20.08 -24.08 14.04
CA VAL A 65 20.45 -22.95 14.90
C VAL A 65 19.57 -21.73 14.58
N PRO A 66 19.20 -20.92 15.59
CA PRO A 66 18.42 -19.71 15.36
C PRO A 66 19.26 -18.63 14.67
N ILE A 67 18.64 -17.97 13.69
CA ILE A 67 19.10 -16.71 13.11
C ILE A 67 18.02 -15.68 13.43
N TYR A 68 18.37 -14.65 14.20
CA TYR A 68 17.45 -13.59 14.57
C TYR A 68 17.53 -12.46 13.55
N MET A 69 16.38 -12.05 13.03
CA MET A 69 16.23 -10.89 12.16
C MET A 69 15.64 -9.75 12.97
N PHE A 70 16.23 -8.55 12.90
CA PHE A 70 15.85 -7.42 13.73
C PHE A 70 15.33 -6.26 12.88
N SER A 71 14.46 -5.45 13.47
CA SER A 71 13.91 -4.28 12.80
C SER A 71 14.92 -3.14 12.70
N ASP A 72 14.57 -2.13 11.90
CA ASP A 72 15.10 -0.79 12.06
C ASP A 72 14.66 -0.16 13.41
N SER A 73 15.19 1.02 13.72
CA SER A 73 14.89 1.76 14.96
C SER A 73 13.45 2.28 15.05
N GLU A 74 12.66 2.20 13.97
CA GLU A 74 11.22 2.52 13.95
C GLU A 74 10.35 1.27 14.14
N GLY A 75 10.96 0.09 14.21
CA GLY A 75 10.28 -1.19 14.42
C GLY A 75 9.81 -1.86 13.13
N PHE A 76 10.35 -1.47 11.96
CA PHE A 76 10.00 -2.06 10.68
C PHE A 76 11.11 -2.93 10.09
N PHE A 77 10.72 -3.87 9.23
CA PHE A 77 11.60 -4.67 8.37
C PHE A 77 11.39 -4.25 6.93
N GLY A 78 12.47 -3.97 6.20
CA GLY A 78 12.42 -3.78 4.76
C GLY A 78 12.19 -5.09 4.04
N ARG A 79 11.48 -5.03 2.91
CA ARG A 79 11.12 -6.17 2.08
C ARG A 79 11.21 -5.78 0.62
N THR A 80 11.72 -6.67 -0.22
CA THR A 80 11.76 -6.49 -1.68
C THR A 80 10.97 -7.60 -2.35
N CYS A 81 9.95 -7.23 -3.13
CA CYS A 81 9.13 -8.23 -3.80
C CYS A 81 9.92 -8.97 -4.90
N PRO A 82 9.93 -10.32 -4.91
CA PRO A 82 10.64 -11.10 -5.94
C PRO A 82 10.00 -10.99 -7.33
N ASN A 83 8.71 -10.63 -7.41
CA ASN A 83 7.98 -10.55 -8.68
C ASN A 83 8.08 -9.17 -9.35
N CYS A 84 7.99 -8.08 -8.59
CA CYS A 84 7.99 -6.72 -9.16
C CYS A 84 9.15 -5.83 -8.71
N ASN A 85 10.08 -6.34 -7.90
CA ASN A 85 11.21 -5.62 -7.30
C ASN A 85 10.82 -4.40 -6.45
N GLY A 86 9.55 -4.28 -6.07
CA GLY A 86 9.07 -3.18 -5.25
C GLY A 86 9.53 -3.33 -3.81
N TYR A 87 10.18 -2.29 -3.27
CA TYR A 87 10.59 -2.22 -1.87
C TYR A 87 9.47 -1.65 -0.99
N PHE A 88 9.27 -2.20 0.20
CA PHE A 88 8.34 -1.69 1.21
C PHE A 88 8.85 -2.02 2.61
N ARG A 89 8.31 -1.37 3.64
CA ARG A 89 8.59 -1.70 5.03
C ARG A 89 7.34 -2.22 5.74
N THR A 90 7.49 -3.13 6.69
CA THR A 90 6.38 -3.58 7.55
C THR A 90 6.88 -3.94 8.95
N ASP A 91 6.08 -3.70 9.98
CA ASP A 91 6.38 -4.15 11.34
C ASP A 91 5.99 -5.62 11.60
N SER A 92 5.55 -6.34 10.56
CA SER A 92 5.22 -7.76 10.64
C SER A 92 6.42 -8.65 10.32
N GLY A 93 6.58 -9.70 11.11
CA GLY A 93 7.62 -10.75 10.98
C GLY A 93 7.00 -12.14 10.82
N ILE A 94 5.97 -12.26 9.99
CA ILE A 94 5.27 -13.52 9.72
C ILE A 94 5.93 -14.33 8.59
N GLU A 95 5.46 -15.58 8.40
CA GLU A 95 6.00 -16.52 7.42
C GLU A 95 5.75 -16.11 5.97
N GLU A 96 4.59 -15.52 5.65
CA GLU A 96 4.20 -15.20 4.28
C GLU A 96 3.80 -13.73 4.16
N PHE A 97 4.14 -13.11 3.02
CA PHE A 97 3.79 -11.72 2.75
C PHE A 97 3.09 -11.56 1.41
N TYR A 98 2.12 -10.65 1.39
CA TYR A 98 1.62 -10.04 0.16
C TYR A 98 2.50 -8.86 -0.22
N CYS A 99 2.91 -8.76 -1.48
CA CYS A 99 3.52 -7.53 -1.99
C CYS A 99 2.47 -6.41 -2.05
N PRO A 100 2.66 -5.25 -1.41
CA PRO A 100 1.69 -4.15 -1.47
C PRO A 100 1.35 -3.66 -2.88
N TYR A 101 2.26 -3.85 -3.83
CA TYR A 101 2.15 -3.28 -5.18
C TYR A 101 1.43 -4.22 -6.15
N CYS A 102 1.91 -5.46 -6.26
CA CYS A 102 1.43 -6.46 -7.21
C CYS A 102 0.66 -7.62 -6.55
N SER A 103 0.57 -7.61 -5.22
CA SER A 103 -0.20 -8.57 -4.43
C SER A 103 0.28 -10.02 -4.56
N HIS A 104 1.51 -10.23 -5.06
CA HIS A 104 2.23 -11.51 -5.05
C HIS A 104 2.36 -12.02 -3.62
N LEU A 105 2.00 -13.29 -3.38
CA LEU A 105 2.13 -13.96 -2.09
C LEU A 105 3.33 -14.90 -2.15
N ASP A 106 4.22 -14.78 -1.17
CA ASP A 106 5.40 -15.65 -1.06
C ASP A 106 5.88 -15.72 0.40
N ASN A 107 6.81 -16.63 0.65
CA ASN A 107 7.45 -16.78 1.95
C ASN A 107 8.38 -15.59 2.28
N THR A 108 8.54 -15.29 3.56
CA THR A 108 9.40 -14.22 4.10
C THR A 108 10.81 -14.24 3.53
N LEU A 109 11.37 -15.42 3.25
CA LEU A 109 12.72 -15.56 2.71
C LEU A 109 12.82 -14.98 1.29
N ALA A 110 11.77 -15.15 0.48
CA ALA A 110 11.72 -14.62 -0.88
C ALA A 110 11.62 -13.08 -0.91
N PHE A 111 11.16 -12.47 0.19
CA PHE A 111 11.06 -11.02 0.34
C PHE A 111 12.28 -10.36 1.00
N ASN A 112 13.30 -11.13 1.40
CA ASN A 112 14.48 -10.55 2.02
C ASN A 112 15.20 -9.59 1.09
N THR A 113 15.63 -8.44 1.62
CA THR A 113 16.46 -7.50 0.86
C THR A 113 17.87 -8.06 0.65
N ALA A 114 18.62 -7.51 -0.31
CA ALA A 114 20.02 -7.91 -0.52
C ALA A 114 20.88 -7.70 0.75
N ASN A 115 20.60 -6.65 1.52
CA ASN A 115 21.30 -6.38 2.78
C ASN A 115 20.94 -7.42 3.86
N GLN A 116 19.66 -7.81 3.94
CA GLN A 116 19.22 -8.87 4.85
C GLN A 116 19.82 -10.23 4.49
N GLN A 117 19.95 -10.54 3.19
CA GLN A 117 20.63 -11.77 2.75
C GLN A 117 22.12 -11.78 3.13
N ALA A 118 22.82 -10.66 2.95
CA ALA A 118 24.21 -10.52 3.39
C ALA A 118 24.33 -10.70 4.91
N TYR A 119 23.41 -10.11 5.68
CA TYR A 119 23.33 -10.30 7.13
C TYR A 119 23.14 -11.74 7.54
N ILE A 120 22.18 -12.44 6.94
CA ILE A 120 21.92 -13.85 7.22
C ILE A 120 23.18 -14.69 6.95
N GLN A 121 23.85 -14.45 5.81
CA GLN A 121 25.05 -15.19 5.45
C GLN A 121 26.18 -14.98 6.48
N THR A 122 26.45 -13.74 6.87
CA THR A 122 27.49 -13.43 7.86
C THR A 122 27.14 -13.95 9.26
N TYR A 123 25.87 -13.90 9.65
CA TYR A 123 25.39 -14.53 10.88
C TYR A 123 25.68 -16.03 10.86
N ILE A 124 25.27 -16.74 9.80
CA ILE A 124 25.49 -18.18 9.63
C ILE A 124 26.98 -18.54 9.73
N GLU A 125 27.85 -17.80 9.04
CA GLU A 125 29.30 -18.01 9.10
C GLU A 125 29.84 -17.84 10.53
N THR A 126 29.35 -16.83 11.24
CA THR A 126 29.79 -16.51 12.60
C THR A 126 29.34 -17.56 13.60
N ILE A 127 28.07 -18.02 13.53
CA ILE A 127 27.56 -19.04 14.45
C ILE A 127 28.23 -20.39 14.21
N VAL A 128 28.44 -20.78 12.94
CA VAL A 128 29.14 -22.02 12.59
C VAL A 128 30.59 -21.98 13.10
N THR A 129 31.29 -20.86 12.88
CA THR A 129 32.67 -20.67 13.36
C THR A 129 32.75 -20.72 14.88
N ALA A 130 31.83 -20.07 15.58
CA ALA A 130 31.74 -20.10 17.03
C ALA A 130 31.57 -21.53 17.57
N ILE A 131 30.65 -22.31 16.96
CA ILE A 131 30.37 -23.69 17.33
C ILE A 131 31.58 -24.59 17.11
N ILE A 132 32.22 -24.49 15.94
CA ILE A 132 33.41 -25.31 15.59
C ILE A 132 34.57 -25.02 16.55
N ASN A 133 34.83 -23.74 16.82
CA ASN A 133 35.93 -23.31 17.67
C ASN A 133 35.62 -23.39 19.16
N LYS A 134 34.35 -23.62 19.53
CA LYS A 134 33.83 -23.59 20.90
C LYS A 134 34.14 -22.27 21.61
N THR A 135 34.00 -21.17 20.87
CA THR A 135 34.27 -19.82 21.35
C THR A 135 32.97 -19.07 21.54
N ASP A 136 32.79 -18.50 22.73
CA ASP A 136 31.69 -17.58 22.99
C ASP A 136 31.99 -16.23 22.32
N ILE A 137 31.01 -15.68 21.62
CA ILE A 137 31.11 -14.44 20.84
C ILE A 137 30.01 -13.47 21.29
N GLU A 138 30.38 -12.22 21.56
CA GLU A 138 29.46 -11.10 21.70
C GLU A 138 29.69 -10.14 20.52
N ILE A 139 28.62 -9.76 19.84
CA ILE A 139 28.62 -8.83 18.72
C ILE A 139 27.84 -7.60 19.16
N ASP A 140 28.52 -6.47 19.25
CA ASP A 140 27.96 -5.19 19.64
C ASP A 140 27.42 -4.45 18.40
N LEU A 141 26.12 -4.60 18.14
CA LEU A 141 25.45 -3.97 17.01
C LEU A 141 25.30 -2.45 17.24
N ASP A 142 25.25 -1.98 18.49
CA ASP A 142 25.22 -0.55 18.81
C ASP A 142 26.53 0.11 18.37
N GLU A 143 27.67 -0.50 18.69
CA GLU A 143 28.98 -0.03 18.23
C GLU A 143 29.08 -0.05 16.70
N MET A 144 28.57 -1.10 16.05
CA MET A 144 28.57 -1.20 14.59
C MET A 144 27.69 -0.13 13.92
N VAL A 145 26.51 0.16 14.46
CA VAL A 145 25.64 1.24 13.95
C VAL A 145 26.31 2.59 14.12
N ALA A 146 26.99 2.84 15.25
CA ALA A 146 27.72 4.09 15.50
C ALA A 146 28.94 4.28 14.57
N ASN A 147 29.61 3.18 14.20
CA ASN A 147 30.90 3.20 13.50
C ASN A 147 30.84 2.64 12.06
N LEU A 148 29.66 2.62 11.42
CA LEU A 148 29.44 2.02 10.10
C LEU A 148 30.51 2.44 9.06
N PRO A 149 31.44 1.53 8.68
CA PRO A 149 32.43 1.86 7.67
C PRO A 149 31.74 2.03 6.31
N ASN A 150 31.90 3.19 5.67
CA ASN A 150 31.22 3.53 4.41
C ASN A 150 29.68 3.32 4.45
N ASN A 151 29.05 3.49 5.62
CA ASN A 151 27.62 3.23 5.83
C ASN A 151 27.17 1.78 5.56
N LYS A 152 28.09 0.80 5.60
CA LYS A 152 27.78 -0.62 5.36
C LYS A 152 28.49 -1.51 6.37
N SER A 153 27.74 -2.40 6.99
CA SER A 153 28.29 -3.53 7.75
C SER A 153 27.52 -4.77 7.35
N PRO A 154 28.17 -5.93 7.21
CA PRO A 154 27.46 -7.17 6.98
C PRO A 154 26.59 -7.58 8.17
N PHE A 155 26.87 -7.09 9.39
CA PHE A 155 26.12 -7.45 10.60
C PHE A 155 25.00 -6.49 10.98
N VAL A 156 24.85 -5.36 10.30
CA VAL A 156 23.74 -4.44 10.51
C VAL A 156 23.27 -3.88 9.17
N TYR A 157 21.97 -3.92 8.94
CA TYR A 157 21.33 -3.34 7.76
C TYR A 157 20.44 -2.17 8.17
N ALA A 158 20.38 -1.17 7.30
CA ALA A 158 19.46 -0.05 7.43
C ALA A 158 18.32 -0.21 6.42
N GLU A 159 17.17 0.34 6.77
CA GLU A 159 15.97 0.30 5.96
C GLU A 159 15.62 1.72 5.50
N GLU A 160 14.90 1.87 4.38
CA GLU A 160 14.53 3.17 3.85
C GLU A 160 13.05 3.49 4.11
N ARG A 161 12.76 4.67 4.66
CA ARG A 161 11.40 5.16 4.85
C ARG A 161 10.72 5.41 3.50
N GLN A 162 9.46 5.02 3.36
CA GLN A 162 8.68 5.25 2.14
C GLN A 162 7.66 6.39 2.31
N GLN A 163 6.95 6.73 1.23
CA GLN A 163 6.10 7.94 1.17
C GLN A 163 4.82 7.84 1.99
N ARG A 164 4.12 6.70 1.90
CA ARG A 164 2.85 6.51 2.62
C ARG A 164 2.99 5.51 3.74
N HIS A 165 2.76 6.01 4.95
CA HIS A 165 2.60 5.24 6.17
C HIS A 165 1.15 4.76 6.30
N ASN A 166 0.97 3.47 6.49
CA ASN A 166 -0.34 2.85 6.63
C ASN A 166 -0.41 2.04 7.93
N GLN A 167 -1.60 1.98 8.51
CA GLN A 167 -1.96 0.99 9.52
C GLN A 167 -3.18 0.22 9.01
N CYS A 168 -3.05 -1.10 8.87
CA CYS A 168 -4.15 -1.92 8.35
C CYS A 168 -5.34 -1.91 9.31
N LYS A 169 -6.55 -1.65 8.82
CA LYS A 169 -7.77 -1.65 9.65
C LYS A 169 -8.16 -3.04 10.15
N GLU A 170 -7.85 -4.08 9.37
CA GLU A 170 -8.16 -5.48 9.73
C GLU A 170 -7.15 -6.04 10.72
N CYS A 171 -5.88 -6.18 10.32
CA CYS A 171 -4.88 -6.86 11.16
C CYS A 171 -3.95 -5.92 11.96
N LYS A 172 -4.17 -4.60 11.91
CA LYS A 172 -3.46 -3.56 12.70
C LYS A 172 -1.96 -3.40 12.45
N ILE A 173 -1.35 -4.22 11.58
CA ILE A 173 0.05 -4.06 11.20
C ILE A 173 0.31 -2.72 10.52
N ARG A 174 1.50 -2.18 10.74
CA ARG A 174 1.98 -0.94 10.13
C ARG A 174 2.88 -1.29 8.96
N TYR A 175 2.80 -0.48 7.90
CA TYR A 175 3.62 -0.67 6.72
C TYR A 175 3.76 0.62 5.92
N ASP A 176 4.90 0.76 5.26
CA ASP A 176 5.24 1.91 4.44
C ASP A 176 5.46 1.49 2.99
N ILE A 177 4.88 2.24 2.07
CA ILE A 177 4.96 1.99 0.63
C ILE A 177 5.31 3.24 -0.16
N ILE A 178 5.86 3.05 -1.35
CA ILE A 178 5.97 4.12 -2.34
C ILE A 178 4.59 4.38 -2.98
N GLY A 179 4.31 5.66 -3.25
CA GLY A 179 2.98 6.09 -3.70
C GLY A 179 1.91 5.92 -2.61
N GLU A 180 0.64 5.92 -3.02
CA GLU A 180 -0.49 5.95 -2.07
C GLU A 180 -1.26 4.64 -1.96
N PHE A 181 -1.30 3.85 -3.04
CA PHE A 181 -2.18 2.68 -3.13
C PHE A 181 -1.42 1.37 -3.00
N GLY A 182 -1.85 0.52 -2.06
CA GLY A 182 -1.30 -0.82 -1.89
C GLY A 182 -2.21 -1.75 -1.11
N CYS A 183 -1.84 -3.04 -1.07
CA CYS A 183 -2.43 -3.99 -0.14
C CYS A 183 -1.62 -4.09 1.16
N CYS A 184 -2.27 -4.48 2.23
CA CYS A 184 -1.62 -4.82 3.49
C CYS A 184 -0.68 -6.02 3.27
N PRO A 185 0.60 -5.93 3.64
CA PRO A 185 1.53 -7.03 3.42
C PRO A 185 1.23 -8.28 4.24
N ASN A 186 0.44 -8.14 5.32
CA ASN A 186 0.09 -9.27 6.18
C ASN A 186 -1.23 -9.96 5.81
N CYS A 187 -2.24 -9.24 5.32
CA CYS A 187 -3.57 -9.82 5.07
C CYS A 187 -4.11 -9.57 3.65
N GLY A 188 -3.34 -8.92 2.78
CA GLY A 188 -3.74 -8.68 1.39
C GLY A 188 -4.85 -7.63 1.20
N LYS A 189 -5.38 -7.04 2.27
CA LYS A 189 -6.45 -6.04 2.18
C LYS A 189 -5.98 -4.72 1.55
N LEU A 190 -6.68 -4.26 0.51
CA LEU A 190 -6.39 -3.01 -0.18
C LEU A 190 -6.70 -1.77 0.69
N ASN A 191 -5.83 -0.77 0.62
CA ASN A 191 -6.09 0.55 1.23
C ASN A 191 -6.87 1.50 0.30
N ALA A 192 -7.35 1.02 -0.85
CA ALA A 192 -7.83 1.87 -1.95
C ALA A 192 -8.98 2.80 -1.56
N PHE A 193 -10.02 2.27 -0.88
CA PHE A 193 -11.14 3.09 -0.43
C PHE A 193 -10.75 4.07 0.67
N GLU A 194 -9.82 3.69 1.56
CA GLU A 194 -9.32 4.58 2.61
C GLU A 194 -8.61 5.79 2.03
N VAL A 195 -7.66 5.56 1.12
CA VAL A 195 -6.93 6.62 0.41
C VAL A 195 -7.91 7.54 -0.32
N PHE A 196 -8.88 6.96 -1.04
CA PHE A 196 -9.91 7.73 -1.73
C PHE A 196 -10.75 8.58 -0.77
N ASN A 197 -11.19 8.01 0.35
CA ASN A 197 -12.03 8.70 1.31
C ASN A 197 -11.28 9.84 2.04
N GLU A 198 -9.98 9.67 2.31
CA GLU A 198 -9.10 10.74 2.81
C GLU A 198 -9.05 11.92 1.83
N LYS A 199 -8.90 11.65 0.53
CA LYS A 199 -8.88 12.68 -0.51
C LYS A 199 -10.23 13.39 -0.66
N LEU A 200 -11.34 12.65 -0.66
CA LEU A 200 -12.68 13.25 -0.64
C LEU A 200 -12.91 14.11 0.61
N ALA A 201 -12.41 13.71 1.78
CA ALA A 201 -12.51 14.52 2.99
C ALA A 201 -11.75 15.84 2.86
N LYS A 202 -10.58 15.84 2.19
CA LYS A 202 -9.85 17.08 1.85
C LYS A 202 -10.63 17.95 0.87
N SER A 203 -11.22 17.36 -0.18
CA SER A 203 -12.07 18.07 -1.14
C SER A 203 -13.31 18.70 -0.49
N LEU A 204 -13.95 18.01 0.46
CA LEU A 204 -15.08 18.55 1.21
C LEU A 204 -14.66 19.72 2.12
N LYS A 205 -13.50 19.65 2.77
CA LYS A 205 -12.94 20.78 3.54
C LYS A 205 -12.68 21.99 2.64
N ARG A 206 -12.09 21.79 1.46
CA ARG A 206 -11.88 22.85 0.45
C ARG A 206 -13.20 23.49 0.01
N LEU A 207 -14.22 22.66 -0.27
CA LEU A 207 -15.55 23.13 -0.66
C LEU A 207 -16.16 24.07 0.39
N ASN A 208 -16.09 23.67 1.66
CA ASN A 208 -16.63 24.46 2.76
C ASN A 208 -15.86 25.77 2.96
N ASN A 209 -14.52 25.74 2.85
CA ASN A 209 -13.68 26.94 2.96
C ASN A 209 -13.91 27.92 1.81
N ALA A 210 -14.06 27.43 0.57
CA ALA A 210 -14.32 28.28 -0.59
C ALA A 210 -15.61 29.10 -0.43
N SER A 211 -16.63 28.53 0.22
CA SER A 211 -17.89 29.24 0.48
C SER A 211 -17.79 30.38 1.48
N SER A 212 -16.68 30.48 2.24
CA SER A 212 -16.42 31.60 3.16
C SER A 212 -15.69 32.79 2.52
N ILE A 213 -15.25 32.66 1.26
CA ILE A 213 -14.59 33.73 0.49
C ILE A 213 -15.69 34.59 -0.13
N GLU A 214 -16.30 35.49 0.65
CA GLU A 214 -17.51 36.24 0.27
C GLU A 214 -17.33 37.19 -0.94
N THR A 215 -16.10 37.58 -1.28
CA THR A 215 -15.83 38.72 -2.17
C THR A 215 -15.51 38.37 -3.62
N ASP A 216 -15.34 37.10 -4.00
CA ASP A 216 -15.03 36.72 -5.39
C ASP A 216 -15.74 35.42 -5.83
N LYS A 217 -16.88 35.59 -6.51
CA LYS A 217 -17.68 34.48 -7.05
C LYS A 217 -16.96 33.71 -8.16
N GLU A 218 -16.09 34.35 -8.95
CA GLU A 218 -15.39 33.65 -10.04
C GLU A 218 -14.29 32.74 -9.48
N LEU A 219 -13.59 33.18 -8.42
CA LEU A 219 -12.68 32.32 -7.66
C LEU A 219 -13.41 31.12 -7.05
N GLN A 220 -14.61 31.33 -6.48
CA GLN A 220 -15.42 30.22 -5.95
C GLN A 220 -15.78 29.19 -7.03
N HIS A 221 -16.30 29.63 -8.18
CA HIS A 221 -16.66 28.73 -9.28
C HIS A 221 -15.44 27.96 -9.83
N THR A 222 -14.27 28.61 -9.86
CA THR A 222 -13.02 27.97 -10.26
C THR A 222 -12.64 26.85 -9.28
N GLU A 223 -12.72 27.12 -7.98
CA GLU A 223 -12.44 26.13 -6.95
C GLU A 223 -13.43 24.96 -6.96
N TYR A 224 -14.73 25.23 -7.18
CA TYR A 224 -15.75 24.17 -7.33
C TYR A 224 -15.49 23.29 -8.56
N ALA A 225 -15.05 23.88 -9.67
CA ALA A 225 -14.64 23.12 -10.85
C ALA A 225 -13.39 22.26 -10.61
N GLU A 226 -12.41 22.76 -9.86
CA GLU A 226 -11.24 21.96 -9.44
C GLU A 226 -11.66 20.80 -8.53
N ILE A 227 -12.56 21.03 -7.58
CA ILE A 227 -13.08 19.98 -6.70
C ILE A 227 -13.78 18.89 -7.52
N LEU A 228 -14.61 19.25 -8.50
CA LEU A 228 -15.25 18.29 -9.41
C LEU A 228 -14.20 17.46 -10.17
N LYS A 229 -13.20 18.11 -10.78
CA LYS A 229 -12.12 17.41 -11.50
C LYS A 229 -11.35 16.43 -10.59
N ASN A 230 -11.06 16.84 -9.37
CA ASN A 230 -10.33 16.03 -8.39
C ASN A 230 -11.18 14.83 -7.95
N CYS A 231 -12.47 15.02 -7.63
CA CYS A 231 -13.37 13.93 -7.23
C CYS A 231 -13.41 12.80 -8.27
N VAL A 232 -13.57 13.15 -9.55
CA VAL A 232 -13.61 12.16 -10.64
C VAL A 232 -12.23 11.51 -10.84
N SER A 233 -11.14 12.28 -10.75
CA SER A 233 -9.77 11.75 -10.91
C SER A 233 -9.38 10.81 -9.77
N ASP A 234 -9.76 11.12 -8.53
CA ASP A 234 -9.51 10.30 -7.35
C ASP A 234 -10.31 9.00 -7.40
N PHE A 235 -11.57 9.05 -7.86
CA PHE A 235 -12.38 7.86 -8.09
C PHE A 235 -11.74 6.96 -9.15
N GLU A 236 -11.32 7.54 -10.27
CA GLU A 236 -10.65 6.79 -11.34
C GLU A 236 -9.35 6.15 -10.85
N ALA A 237 -8.55 6.84 -10.03
CA ALA A 237 -7.32 6.29 -9.45
C ALA A 237 -7.61 5.08 -8.55
N MET A 238 -8.60 5.19 -7.66
CA MET A 238 -9.05 4.07 -6.83
C MET A 238 -9.54 2.90 -7.66
N ALA A 239 -10.42 3.16 -8.63
CA ALA A 239 -11.01 2.14 -9.49
C ALA A 239 -9.96 1.44 -10.38
N LYS A 240 -8.92 2.16 -10.83
CA LYS A 240 -7.77 1.57 -11.52
C LYS A 240 -7.00 0.58 -10.63
N LYS A 241 -6.84 0.86 -9.34
CA LYS A 241 -6.21 -0.09 -8.41
C LYS A 241 -7.07 -1.35 -8.24
N ILE A 242 -8.38 -1.20 -8.09
CA ILE A 242 -9.32 -2.35 -8.06
C ILE A 242 -9.24 -3.17 -9.36
N ARG A 243 -9.19 -2.51 -10.51
CA ARG A 243 -9.03 -3.16 -11.82
C ARG A 243 -7.76 -4.00 -11.92
N VAL A 244 -6.65 -3.56 -11.32
CA VAL A 244 -5.41 -4.36 -11.26
C VAL A 244 -5.63 -5.66 -10.51
N GLU A 245 -6.34 -5.64 -9.38
CA GLU A 245 -6.67 -6.87 -8.65
C GLU A 245 -7.67 -7.75 -9.42
N LEU A 246 -8.70 -7.16 -10.04
CA LEU A 246 -9.66 -7.91 -10.87
C LEU A 246 -8.99 -8.64 -12.06
N LEU A 247 -7.88 -8.11 -12.59
CA LEU A 247 -7.12 -8.76 -13.68
C LEU A 247 -6.43 -10.06 -13.24
N ARG A 248 -6.26 -10.27 -11.93
CA ARG A 248 -5.68 -11.49 -11.35
C ARG A 248 -6.68 -12.64 -11.33
N ILE A 249 -7.98 -12.33 -11.28
CA ILE A 249 -9.04 -13.33 -11.38
C ILE A 249 -8.95 -14.05 -12.74
N PRO A 250 -9.01 -15.40 -12.78
CA PRO A 250 -9.02 -16.16 -14.01
C PRO A 250 -10.15 -15.72 -14.95
N ALA A 251 -9.82 -15.45 -16.21
CA ALA A 251 -10.76 -15.06 -17.26
C ALA A 251 -10.14 -15.35 -18.63
N THR A 252 -10.96 -15.34 -19.68
CA THR A 252 -10.47 -15.50 -21.06
C THR A 252 -9.51 -14.35 -21.44
N PRO A 253 -8.54 -14.59 -22.35
CA PRO A 253 -7.62 -13.54 -22.79
C PRO A 253 -8.33 -12.28 -23.32
N ASN A 254 -9.38 -12.46 -24.11
CA ASN A 254 -10.17 -11.33 -24.62
C ASN A 254 -10.83 -10.53 -23.48
N ARG A 255 -11.38 -11.22 -22.47
CA ARG A 255 -11.95 -10.54 -21.30
C ARG A 255 -10.90 -9.77 -20.50
N LYS A 256 -9.68 -10.32 -20.34
CA LYS A 256 -8.59 -9.60 -19.68
C LYS A 256 -8.18 -8.35 -20.46
N GLU A 257 -8.13 -8.40 -21.79
CA GLU A 257 -7.84 -7.22 -22.63
C GLU A 257 -8.94 -6.15 -22.57
N GLU A 258 -10.21 -6.56 -22.58
CA GLU A 258 -11.33 -5.64 -22.37
C GLU A 258 -11.28 -4.97 -21.00
N LEU A 259 -10.96 -5.75 -19.95
CA LEU A 259 -10.83 -5.24 -18.58
C LEU A 259 -9.65 -4.26 -18.48
N LYS A 260 -8.48 -4.55 -19.06
CA LYS A 260 -7.33 -3.62 -19.08
C LYS A 260 -7.68 -2.26 -19.67
N LYS A 261 -8.54 -2.23 -20.70
CA LYS A 261 -8.98 -1.04 -21.42
C LYS A 261 -10.18 -0.33 -20.77
N LEU A 262 -10.74 -0.88 -19.70
CA LEU A 262 -11.90 -0.31 -19.02
C LEU A 262 -11.58 1.10 -18.51
N ASN A 263 -12.39 2.08 -18.95
CA ASN A 263 -12.24 3.49 -18.59
C ASN A 263 -13.32 3.90 -17.58
N PHE A 264 -12.92 4.17 -16.34
CA PHE A 264 -13.84 4.59 -15.28
C PHE A 264 -14.37 6.02 -15.42
N GLN A 265 -13.82 6.84 -16.33
CA GLN A 265 -14.43 8.12 -16.70
C GLN A 265 -15.74 7.92 -17.48
N ARG A 266 -15.90 6.77 -18.16
CA ARG A 266 -17.18 6.34 -18.76
C ARG A 266 -17.94 5.52 -17.74
N VAL A 267 -18.41 6.18 -16.68
CA VAL A 267 -18.90 5.54 -15.46
C VAL A 267 -20.05 4.55 -15.70
N ASN A 268 -20.98 4.87 -16.63
CA ASN A 268 -22.08 3.97 -17.00
C ASN A 268 -21.56 2.68 -17.67
N GLU A 269 -20.69 2.82 -18.67
CA GLU A 269 -20.07 1.70 -19.40
C GLU A 269 -19.25 0.82 -18.44
N ALA A 270 -18.53 1.45 -17.52
CA ALA A 270 -17.77 0.75 -16.50
C ALA A 270 -18.68 -0.06 -15.56
N ASN A 271 -19.78 0.53 -15.09
CA ASN A 271 -20.75 -0.17 -14.24
C ASN A 271 -21.39 -1.35 -14.96
N GLU A 272 -21.85 -1.16 -16.19
CA GLU A 272 -22.47 -2.21 -17.00
C GLU A 272 -21.52 -3.40 -17.19
N LYS A 273 -20.26 -3.12 -17.57
CA LYS A 273 -19.25 -4.15 -17.79
C LYS A 273 -18.91 -4.89 -16.49
N LEU A 274 -18.67 -4.18 -15.38
CA LEU A 274 -18.37 -4.82 -14.11
C LEU A 274 -19.55 -5.63 -13.56
N THR A 275 -20.79 -5.16 -13.74
CA THR A 275 -22.01 -5.91 -13.38
C THR A 275 -22.06 -7.20 -14.19
N LYS A 276 -21.90 -7.12 -15.52
CA LYS A 276 -21.96 -8.29 -16.40
C LYS A 276 -20.85 -9.31 -16.16
N TRP A 277 -19.66 -8.84 -15.77
CA TRP A 277 -18.47 -9.69 -15.70
C TRP A 277 -18.20 -10.26 -14.31
N PHE A 278 -18.58 -9.53 -13.26
CA PHE A 278 -18.22 -9.83 -11.87
C PHE A 278 -19.40 -9.68 -10.90
N ASP A 279 -20.60 -9.37 -11.38
CA ASP A 279 -21.77 -9.02 -10.54
C ASP A 279 -21.53 -7.81 -9.63
N ILE A 280 -20.64 -6.90 -10.06
CA ILE A 280 -20.33 -5.65 -9.36
C ILE A 280 -21.18 -4.53 -9.97
N ASP A 281 -22.35 -4.28 -9.39
CA ASP A 281 -23.19 -3.11 -9.67
C ASP A 281 -22.94 -2.02 -8.61
N PHE A 282 -22.00 -1.12 -8.89
CA PHE A 282 -21.70 -0.01 -7.99
C PHE A 282 -22.70 1.15 -8.09
N PHE A 283 -23.69 1.07 -8.99
CA PHE A 283 -24.82 2.00 -9.10
C PHE A 283 -26.10 1.52 -8.42
N LYS A 284 -26.11 0.30 -7.86
CA LYS A 284 -27.31 -0.32 -7.28
C LYS A 284 -28.07 0.54 -6.27
N ALA A 285 -27.38 1.40 -5.53
CA ALA A 285 -27.99 2.29 -4.52
C ALA A 285 -28.40 3.67 -5.05
N LEU A 286 -28.14 3.98 -6.32
CA LEU A 286 -28.44 5.28 -6.89
C LEU A 286 -29.83 5.30 -7.52
N SER A 287 -30.52 6.43 -7.35
CA SER A 287 -31.72 6.74 -8.13
C SER A 287 -31.37 7.00 -9.60
N GLU A 288 -32.32 6.88 -10.52
CA GLU A 288 -32.10 7.22 -11.94
C GLU A 288 -31.65 8.68 -12.13
N LYS A 289 -32.13 9.60 -11.28
CA LYS A 289 -31.68 11.00 -11.28
C LYS A 289 -30.21 11.13 -10.90
N ASP A 290 -29.75 10.34 -9.93
CA ASP A 290 -28.36 10.38 -9.48
C ASP A 290 -27.41 9.67 -10.46
N LYS A 291 -27.88 8.63 -11.15
CA LYS A 291 -27.15 8.00 -12.27
C LYS A 291 -26.95 8.98 -13.43
N LEU A 292 -27.98 9.75 -13.80
CA LEU A 292 -27.86 10.79 -14.83
C LEU A 292 -26.90 11.90 -14.38
N PHE A 293 -27.07 12.37 -13.15
CA PHE A 293 -26.24 13.42 -12.57
C PHE A 293 -24.75 13.04 -12.54
N ILE A 294 -24.41 11.85 -12.05
CA ILE A 294 -23.01 11.43 -11.97
C ILE A 294 -22.38 11.26 -13.35
N ASN A 295 -23.12 10.73 -14.34
CA ASN A 295 -22.65 10.64 -15.71
C ASN A 295 -22.33 12.04 -16.28
N ILE A 296 -23.22 13.02 -16.05
CA ILE A 296 -23.00 14.42 -16.43
C ILE A 296 -21.71 14.95 -15.79
N CYS A 297 -21.54 14.84 -14.47
CA CYS A 297 -20.34 15.36 -13.80
C CYS A 297 -19.04 14.70 -14.28
N PHE A 298 -19.06 13.39 -14.55
CA PHE A 298 -17.90 12.69 -15.10
C PHE A 298 -17.54 13.19 -16.51
N GLN A 299 -18.53 13.49 -17.35
CA GLN A 299 -18.27 14.13 -18.66
C GLN A 299 -17.90 15.62 -18.53
N ARG A 300 -18.37 16.34 -17.50
CA ARG A 300 -17.97 17.73 -17.24
C ARG A 300 -16.47 17.84 -16.96
N ARG A 301 -15.86 16.83 -16.34
CA ARG A 301 -14.39 16.77 -16.18
C ARG A 301 -13.66 16.93 -17.52
N HIS A 302 -14.12 16.26 -18.59
CA HIS A 302 -13.49 16.36 -19.91
C HIS A 302 -13.48 17.81 -20.42
N ILE A 303 -14.62 18.49 -20.42
CA ILE A 303 -14.69 19.89 -20.89
C ILE A 303 -13.97 20.87 -19.97
N LEU A 304 -13.97 20.64 -18.64
CA LEU A 304 -13.23 21.48 -17.69
C LEU A 304 -11.71 21.31 -17.81
N THR A 305 -11.23 20.12 -18.19
CA THR A 305 -9.80 19.84 -18.34
C THR A 305 -9.28 20.21 -19.73
N HIS A 306 -10.05 19.95 -20.79
CA HIS A 306 -9.56 20.02 -22.17
C HIS A 306 -10.16 21.15 -23.00
N ASN A 307 -11.31 21.70 -22.62
CA ASN A 307 -12.00 22.72 -23.40
C ASN A 307 -12.28 24.01 -22.62
N SER A 308 -11.49 24.30 -21.58
CA SER A 308 -11.65 25.50 -20.74
C SER A 308 -13.07 25.71 -20.19
N GLY A 309 -13.78 24.60 -19.95
CA GLY A 309 -15.18 24.58 -19.50
C GLY A 309 -16.21 24.90 -20.59
N VAL A 310 -15.84 24.87 -21.88
CA VAL A 310 -16.77 25.09 -23.00
C VAL A 310 -17.38 23.76 -23.43
N VAL A 311 -18.70 23.73 -23.62
CA VAL A 311 -19.44 22.53 -24.06
C VAL A 311 -19.12 22.20 -25.51
N ASP A 312 -18.70 20.95 -25.75
CA ASP A 312 -18.46 20.40 -27.09
C ASP A 312 -19.55 19.40 -27.52
N GLU A 313 -19.53 19.00 -28.79
CA GLU A 313 -20.50 18.02 -29.34
C GLU A 313 -20.40 16.66 -28.65
N LYS A 314 -19.18 16.29 -28.22
CA LYS A 314 -18.93 15.04 -27.53
C LYS A 314 -19.67 14.99 -26.19
N TYR A 315 -19.62 16.06 -25.40
CA TYR A 315 -20.33 16.19 -24.14
C TYR A 315 -21.85 16.04 -24.33
N ILE A 316 -22.44 16.76 -25.30
CA ILE A 316 -23.89 16.70 -25.55
C ILE A 316 -24.31 15.30 -25.97
N ARG A 317 -23.55 14.65 -26.87
CA ARG A 317 -23.84 13.28 -27.31
C ARG A 317 -23.75 12.27 -26.17
N ASP A 318 -22.75 12.39 -25.30
CA ASP A 318 -22.46 11.41 -24.26
C ASP A 318 -23.32 11.61 -22.99
N THR A 319 -23.95 12.78 -22.81
CA THR A 319 -24.78 13.11 -21.64
C THR A 319 -26.27 13.34 -21.94
N ASN A 320 -26.60 13.76 -23.16
CA ASN A 320 -27.91 14.32 -23.52
C ASN A 320 -28.37 15.45 -22.56
N ASP A 321 -27.42 16.23 -22.03
CA ASP A 321 -27.70 17.32 -21.10
C ASP A 321 -28.42 18.48 -21.80
N GLN A 322 -29.72 18.61 -21.52
CA GLN A 322 -30.59 19.65 -22.08
C GLN A 322 -30.49 20.99 -21.32
N THR A 323 -29.69 21.06 -20.25
CA THR A 323 -29.54 22.28 -19.43
C THR A 323 -28.48 23.25 -19.96
N VAL A 324 -27.69 22.81 -20.95
CA VAL A 324 -26.61 23.60 -21.56
C VAL A 324 -26.70 23.55 -23.08
N ARG A 325 -26.05 24.50 -23.76
CA ARG A 325 -25.97 24.59 -25.22
C ARG A 325 -24.55 24.35 -25.72
N LEU A 326 -24.40 23.91 -26.97
CA LEU A 326 -23.10 23.83 -27.64
C LEU A 326 -22.39 25.19 -27.57
N ASN A 327 -21.08 25.17 -27.30
CA ASN A 327 -20.22 26.36 -27.09
C ASN A 327 -20.53 27.20 -25.84
N GLN A 328 -21.45 26.78 -24.97
CA GLN A 328 -21.67 27.44 -23.70
C GLN A 328 -20.50 27.17 -22.74
N LYS A 329 -20.05 28.18 -21.99
CA LYS A 329 -19.13 27.99 -20.87
C LYS A 329 -19.92 27.57 -19.63
N ILE A 330 -19.58 26.42 -19.04
CA ILE A 330 -20.22 25.92 -17.82
C ILE A 330 -19.62 26.57 -16.57
N LYS A 331 -20.45 26.67 -15.53
CA LYS A 331 -20.04 27.03 -14.17
C LYS A 331 -20.52 25.94 -13.24
N ILE A 332 -19.67 25.54 -12.29
CA ILE A 332 -20.01 24.56 -11.26
C ILE A 332 -20.41 25.35 -10.02
N ASP A 333 -21.53 24.99 -9.40
CA ASP A 333 -21.95 25.56 -8.14
C ASP A 333 -21.58 24.65 -6.95
N LYS A 334 -21.78 25.18 -5.74
CA LYS A 334 -21.44 24.48 -4.50
C LYS A 334 -22.27 23.21 -4.32
N ASP A 335 -23.56 23.27 -4.64
CA ASP A 335 -24.50 22.17 -4.40
C ASP A 335 -24.21 21.00 -5.34
N GLU A 336 -23.85 21.29 -6.59
CA GLU A 336 -23.37 20.32 -7.56
C GLU A 336 -22.08 19.65 -7.07
N ALA A 337 -21.08 20.43 -6.66
CA ALA A 337 -19.82 19.88 -6.16
C ALA A 337 -20.03 19.05 -4.88
N SER A 338 -20.88 19.51 -3.96
CA SER A 338 -21.24 18.77 -2.74
C SER A 338 -21.93 17.45 -3.07
N LYS A 339 -22.96 17.51 -3.93
CA LYS A 339 -23.72 16.33 -4.35
C LYS A 339 -22.83 15.30 -5.05
N LEU A 340 -21.89 15.75 -5.87
CA LEU A 340 -20.91 14.88 -6.51
C LEU A 340 -20.02 14.17 -5.49
N ILE A 341 -19.50 14.88 -4.48
CA ILE A 341 -18.69 14.26 -3.42
C ILE A 341 -19.47 13.11 -2.75
N ASP A 342 -20.74 13.34 -2.40
CA ASP A 342 -21.54 12.35 -1.68
C ASP A 342 -21.91 11.14 -2.54
N ILE A 343 -22.32 11.36 -3.79
CA ILE A 343 -22.62 10.27 -4.72
C ILE A 343 -21.34 9.48 -5.04
N THR A 344 -20.21 10.17 -5.29
CA THR A 344 -18.94 9.51 -5.61
C THR A 344 -18.44 8.69 -4.43
N ARG A 345 -18.58 9.18 -3.18
CA ARG A 345 -18.29 8.39 -1.97
C ARG A 345 -19.14 7.11 -1.92
N THR A 346 -20.43 7.24 -2.22
CA THR A 346 -21.38 6.12 -2.21
C THR A 346 -21.00 5.05 -3.23
N ILE A 347 -20.76 5.44 -4.49
CA ILE A 347 -20.41 4.48 -5.53
C ILE A 347 -19.01 3.90 -5.33
N ALA A 348 -18.06 4.67 -4.79
CA ALA A 348 -16.72 4.20 -4.47
C ALA A 348 -16.75 3.12 -3.39
N LYS A 349 -17.52 3.34 -2.32
CA LYS A 349 -17.69 2.34 -1.25
C LYS A 349 -18.33 1.08 -1.80
N ARG A 350 -19.39 1.21 -2.62
CA ARG A 350 -20.06 0.06 -3.25
C ARG A 350 -19.12 -0.73 -4.17
N LEU A 351 -18.35 -0.04 -5.01
CA LEU A 351 -17.37 -0.68 -5.88
C LEU A 351 -16.33 -1.45 -5.05
N PHE A 352 -15.81 -0.84 -4.00
CA PHE A 352 -14.82 -1.47 -3.11
C PHE A 352 -15.41 -2.68 -2.38
N ASP A 353 -16.58 -2.56 -1.76
CA ASP A 353 -17.22 -3.64 -1.00
C ASP A 353 -17.59 -4.83 -1.88
N SER A 354 -18.10 -4.55 -3.08
CA SER A 354 -18.46 -5.61 -4.03
C SER A 354 -17.20 -6.32 -4.55
N PHE A 355 -16.11 -5.58 -4.78
CA PHE A 355 -14.80 -6.19 -5.04
C PHE A 355 -14.33 -7.08 -3.88
N GLU A 356 -14.40 -6.59 -2.64
CA GLU A 356 -13.96 -7.36 -1.46
C GLU A 356 -14.76 -8.65 -1.25
N SER A 357 -16.02 -8.69 -1.71
CA SER A 357 -16.85 -9.90 -1.63
C SER A 357 -16.44 -11.03 -2.59
N ILE A 358 -15.61 -10.72 -3.59
CA ILE A 358 -15.15 -11.69 -4.62
C ILE A 358 -13.62 -11.85 -4.65
N SER A 359 -12.89 -11.15 -3.77
CA SER A 359 -11.43 -11.10 -3.74
C SER A 359 -10.81 -12.06 -2.74
#